data_AF-A0A6L4AET1-F1
#
_entry.id   AF-A0A6L4AET1-F1
#
_cell.length_a   1.000
_cell.length_b   1.000
_cell.length_c   1.000
_cell.angle_alpha   90.00
_cell.angle_beta   90.00
_cell.angle_gamma   90.00
#
_symmetry.space_group_name_H-M   'P 1'
#
loop_
_entity.id
_entity.type
_entity.pdbx_description
1 polymer ?
#
loop_
_entity_poly.entity_id
_entity_poly.type
_entity_poly.pdbx_seq_one_letter_code
_entity_poly.pdbx_strand_id
1 'polypeptide(L)'
;MALFGITMKRELLTIFIVVFILVGLPVGAFLYQRQQTHSDPTKRVIIIQAAVPEAGGFQPATIKVNAGETVTLRFSSVDVTHGIAIGPGLGIDLGHVDPGHVKEVTVTFDKAGTYTFYCNTWCSPDHWRMRGIVEVIDPTNPDAIPTAYHDPIIERLVAEGVNIDANVTMGSMADHPQPDVLTFDHPPSIEKGNLLVASLAIPSELEDADWRLSHTPTEGLTLLQAMNPATSIEELINAIAYLWVTDTPLEDIEWAENYFNQNCAACHGQAGDGNGPAADQTAESPVAFADLTYMFGMRSDVLYAKIRRGGMGTDMPNFGTLLTPKETLKLVGYLWQLAWQSEDD
;
A
#
# COMPACT_ATOMS: atom_id res chain seq x y z
N MET A 1 56.19 -48.74 -24.47
CA MET A 1 54.90 -49.11 -23.84
C MET A 1 54.31 -48.06 -22.89
N ALA A 2 55.05 -47.03 -22.43
CA ALA A 2 54.52 -46.02 -21.49
C ALA A 2 53.64 -44.91 -22.11
N LEU A 3 53.79 -44.59 -23.40
CA LEU A 3 53.04 -43.51 -24.06
C LEU A 3 51.57 -43.86 -24.36
N PHE A 4 51.26 -45.13 -24.62
CA PHE A 4 49.89 -45.60 -24.97
C PHE A 4 48.94 -45.59 -23.76
N GLY A 5 49.47 -45.80 -22.55
CA GLY A 5 48.68 -45.75 -21.31
C GLY A 5 48.32 -44.34 -20.84
N ILE A 6 49.02 -43.31 -21.33
CA ILE A 6 48.79 -41.91 -20.96
C ILE A 6 47.69 -41.29 -21.84
N THR A 7 47.67 -41.60 -23.14
CA THR A 7 46.61 -41.17 -24.07
C THR A 7 45.25 -41.80 -23.74
N MET A 8 45.20 -43.09 -23.42
CA MET A 8 43.96 -43.78 -23.06
C MET A 8 43.36 -43.25 -21.74
N LYS A 9 44.19 -42.85 -20.77
CA LYS A 9 43.74 -42.19 -19.53
C LYS A 9 43.21 -40.78 -19.78
N ARG A 10 43.76 -40.06 -20.76
CA ARG A 10 43.27 -38.71 -21.14
C ARG A 10 41.93 -38.78 -21.86
N GLU A 11 41.71 -39.74 -22.76
CA GLU A 11 40.42 -39.93 -23.43
C GLU A 11 39.31 -40.33 -22.45
N LEU A 12 39.60 -41.27 -21.53
CA LEU A 12 38.64 -41.66 -20.49
C LEU A 12 38.27 -40.49 -19.57
N LEU A 13 39.24 -39.64 -19.22
CA LEU A 13 39.00 -38.43 -18.44
C LEU A 13 38.11 -37.44 -19.20
N THR A 14 38.36 -37.23 -20.50
CA THR A 14 37.53 -36.34 -21.33
C THR A 14 36.11 -36.86 -21.47
N ILE A 15 35.91 -38.16 -21.72
CA ILE A 15 34.58 -38.77 -21.81
C ILE A 15 33.86 -38.62 -20.47
N PHE A 16 34.54 -38.85 -19.34
CA PHE A 16 33.95 -38.67 -18.02
C PHE A 16 33.51 -37.22 -17.77
N ILE A 17 34.35 -36.23 -18.12
CA ILE A 17 34.01 -34.81 -17.97
C ILE A 17 32.81 -34.45 -18.84
N VAL A 18 32.78 -34.91 -20.10
CA VAL A 18 31.66 -34.64 -21.01
C VAL A 18 30.36 -35.28 -20.50
N VAL A 19 30.40 -36.53 -20.03
CA VAL A 19 29.23 -37.20 -19.44
C VAL A 19 28.79 -36.52 -18.14
N PHE A 20 29.73 -36.09 -17.30
CA PHE A 20 29.41 -35.36 -16.08
C PHE A 20 28.74 -34.01 -16.39
N ILE A 21 29.20 -33.28 -17.40
CA ILE A 21 28.61 -31.99 -17.78
C ILE A 21 27.25 -32.18 -18.46
N LEU A 22 27.13 -33.12 -19.40
CA LEU A 22 25.91 -33.32 -20.20
C LEU A 22 24.82 -34.10 -19.47
N VAL A 23 25.18 -34.92 -18.48
CA VAL A 23 24.23 -35.80 -17.77
C VAL A 23 24.33 -35.60 -16.26
N GLY A 24 25.54 -35.64 -15.70
CA GLY A 24 25.74 -35.53 -14.24
C GLY A 24 25.21 -34.22 -13.65
N LEU A 25 25.54 -33.07 -14.26
CA LEU A 25 25.08 -31.75 -13.82
C LEU A 25 23.56 -31.57 -14.01
N PRO A 26 22.95 -31.89 -15.17
CA PRO A 26 21.50 -31.82 -15.32
C PRO A 26 20.75 -32.76 -14.36
N VAL A 27 21.24 -33.99 -14.17
CA VAL A 27 20.64 -34.94 -13.21
C VAL A 27 20.82 -34.44 -11.78
N GLY A 28 21.99 -33.91 -11.43
CA GLY A 28 22.25 -33.33 -10.13
C GLY A 28 21.36 -32.12 -9.84
N ALA A 29 21.22 -31.21 -10.81
CA ALA A 29 20.33 -30.06 -10.72
C ALA A 29 18.85 -30.50 -10.62
N PHE A 30 18.42 -31.48 -11.42
CA PHE A 30 17.08 -32.04 -11.34
C PHE A 30 16.81 -32.73 -10.00
N LEU A 31 17.76 -33.50 -9.46
CA LEU A 31 17.62 -34.14 -8.16
C LEU A 31 17.62 -33.13 -7.01
N TYR A 32 18.47 -32.11 -7.09
CA TYR A 32 18.49 -31.00 -6.13
C TYR A 32 17.19 -30.21 -6.15
N GLN A 33 16.70 -29.86 -7.34
CA GLN A 33 15.40 -29.22 -7.53
C GLN A 33 14.28 -30.12 -7.03
N ARG A 34 14.32 -31.42 -7.34
CA ARG A 34 13.34 -32.40 -6.88
C ARG A 34 13.33 -32.52 -5.36
N GLN A 35 14.49 -32.49 -4.71
CA GLN A 35 14.63 -32.54 -3.25
C GLN A 35 14.10 -31.26 -2.61
N GLN A 36 14.32 -30.09 -3.22
CA GLN A 36 13.71 -28.82 -2.78
C GLN A 36 12.18 -28.76 -3.02
N THR A 37 11.66 -29.51 -4.00
CA THR A 37 10.21 -29.64 -4.25
C THR A 37 9.56 -30.81 -3.51
N HIS A 38 10.32 -31.70 -2.86
CA HIS A 38 9.80 -32.71 -1.94
C HIS A 38 9.43 -32.01 -0.63
N SER A 39 8.40 -31.20 -0.73
CA SER A 39 7.68 -30.62 0.39
C SER A 39 7.03 -31.76 1.18
N ASP A 40 6.99 -31.60 2.50
CA ASP A 40 6.18 -32.42 3.40
C ASP A 40 4.81 -32.71 2.75
N PRO A 41 4.41 -33.98 2.57
CA PRO A 41 3.15 -34.33 1.92
C PRO A 41 1.90 -33.78 2.63
N THR A 42 2.06 -33.20 3.83
CA THR A 42 1.01 -32.49 4.56
C THR A 42 0.88 -31.00 4.23
N LYS A 43 1.84 -30.40 3.50
CA LYS A 43 1.85 -28.96 3.18
C LYS A 43 1.55 -28.72 1.70
N ARG A 44 0.41 -28.11 1.40
CA ARG A 44 0.04 -27.69 0.04
C ARG A 44 0.91 -26.49 -0.36
N VAL A 45 1.77 -26.68 -1.37
CA VAL A 45 2.61 -25.62 -1.95
C VAL A 45 2.01 -25.15 -3.27
N ILE A 46 1.82 -23.85 -3.41
CA ILE A 46 1.30 -23.20 -4.62
C ILE A 46 2.41 -22.34 -5.21
N ILE A 47 2.83 -22.67 -6.44
CA ILE A 47 3.89 -21.96 -7.15
C ILE A 47 3.26 -20.86 -7.99
N ILE A 48 3.79 -19.64 -7.85
CA ILE A 48 3.34 -18.43 -8.53
C ILE A 48 4.54 -17.81 -9.24
N GLN A 49 4.49 -17.76 -10.56
CA GLN A 49 5.51 -17.11 -11.38
C GLN A 49 5.14 -15.65 -11.59
N ALA A 50 6.09 -14.75 -11.38
CA ALA A 50 5.96 -13.32 -11.60
C ALA A 50 6.61 -12.96 -12.94
N ALA A 51 5.82 -12.38 -13.83
CA ALA A 51 6.27 -11.72 -15.05
C ALA A 51 5.65 -10.31 -15.11
N VAL A 52 6.23 -9.41 -15.89
CA VAL A 52 5.65 -8.08 -16.12
C VAL A 52 4.21 -8.21 -16.64
N PRO A 53 3.30 -7.25 -16.33
CA PRO A 53 1.92 -7.27 -16.80
C PRO A 53 1.75 -7.57 -18.29
N GLU A 54 2.63 -7.02 -19.12
CA GLU A 54 2.67 -7.17 -20.57
C GLU A 54 2.95 -8.63 -21.01
N ALA A 55 3.57 -9.42 -20.14
CA ALA A 55 3.90 -10.84 -20.33
C ALA A 55 2.93 -11.78 -19.58
N GLY A 56 1.82 -11.25 -19.06
CA GLY A 56 0.76 -12.03 -18.40
C GLY A 56 0.75 -11.95 -16.88
N GLY A 57 1.59 -11.12 -16.27
CA GLY A 57 1.56 -10.87 -14.83
C GLY A 57 1.88 -12.11 -14.00
N PHE A 58 1.25 -12.23 -12.84
CA PHE A 58 1.38 -13.42 -12.00
C PHE A 58 0.65 -14.64 -12.58
N GLN A 59 1.31 -15.80 -12.55
CA GLN A 59 0.76 -17.06 -13.03
C GLN A 59 0.90 -18.19 -11.99
N PRO A 60 -0.21 -18.80 -11.54
CA PRO A 60 -1.59 -18.49 -11.91
C PRO A 60 -2.04 -17.13 -11.36
N ALA A 61 -2.87 -16.41 -12.13
CA ALA A 61 -3.43 -15.13 -11.71
C ALA A 61 -4.48 -15.26 -10.59
N THR A 62 -5.02 -16.45 -10.38
CA THR A 62 -5.98 -16.74 -9.32
C THR A 62 -5.67 -18.09 -8.69
N ILE A 63 -5.68 -18.13 -7.36
CA ILE A 63 -5.54 -19.36 -6.57
C ILE A 63 -6.76 -19.50 -5.66
N LYS A 64 -7.21 -20.75 -5.46
CA LYS A 64 -8.33 -21.08 -4.56
C LYS A 64 -7.81 -21.83 -3.34
N VAL A 65 -8.19 -21.38 -2.15
CA VAL A 65 -7.84 -22.00 -0.86
C VAL A 65 -9.07 -22.02 0.05
N ASN A 66 -9.16 -22.97 0.97
CA ASN A 66 -10.25 -22.98 1.94
C ASN A 66 -9.92 -22.10 3.14
N ALA A 67 -10.93 -21.49 3.74
CA ALA A 67 -10.78 -20.81 5.01
C ALA A 67 -10.25 -21.80 6.08
N GLY A 68 -9.22 -21.39 6.83
CA GLY A 68 -8.51 -22.22 7.80
C GLY A 68 -7.49 -23.20 7.20
N GLU A 69 -7.33 -23.26 5.87
CA GLU A 69 -6.29 -24.06 5.22
C GLU A 69 -4.93 -23.35 5.30
N THR A 70 -3.91 -24.05 5.80
CA THR A 70 -2.53 -23.59 5.74
C THR A 70 -1.89 -23.97 4.41
N VAL A 71 -1.42 -22.98 3.67
CA VAL A 71 -0.72 -23.17 2.39
C VAL A 71 0.64 -22.47 2.40
N THR A 72 1.58 -22.99 1.62
CA THR A 72 2.83 -22.28 1.30
C THR A 72 2.72 -21.69 -0.09
N LEU A 73 2.80 -20.37 -0.20
CA LEU A 73 2.86 -19.66 -1.48
C LEU A 73 4.33 -19.43 -1.83
N ARG A 74 4.73 -19.89 -3.02
CA ARG A 74 6.10 -19.83 -3.53
C ARG A 74 6.16 -18.95 -4.77
N PHE A 75 6.80 -17.80 -4.66
CA PHE A 75 6.94 -16.81 -5.72
C PHE A 75 8.32 -16.88 -6.36
N SER A 76 8.37 -16.77 -7.69
CA SER A 76 9.63 -16.69 -8.46
C SER A 76 9.47 -15.75 -9.65
N SER A 77 10.48 -14.92 -9.93
CA SER A 77 10.50 -14.10 -11.14
C SER A 77 11.03 -14.87 -12.35
N VAL A 78 10.44 -14.64 -13.53
CA VAL A 78 10.88 -15.19 -14.82
C VAL A 78 11.47 -14.14 -15.78
N ASP A 79 11.52 -12.86 -15.39
CA ASP A 79 12.00 -11.75 -16.25
C ASP A 79 12.81 -10.67 -15.50
N VAL A 80 12.17 -9.83 -14.69
CA VAL A 80 12.77 -8.68 -13.98
C VAL A 80 12.54 -8.79 -12.46
N THR A 81 13.11 -7.88 -11.68
CA THR A 81 12.81 -7.82 -10.24
C THR A 81 11.35 -7.42 -10.01
N HIS A 82 10.66 -8.17 -9.16
CA HIS A 82 9.29 -7.89 -8.72
C HIS A 82 9.23 -7.74 -7.21
N GLY A 83 8.22 -7.04 -6.72
CA GLY A 83 7.84 -7.02 -5.31
C GLY A 83 6.75 -8.04 -5.02
N ILE A 84 6.64 -8.53 -3.79
CA ILE A 84 5.62 -9.52 -3.41
C ILE A 84 5.02 -9.13 -2.06
N ALA A 85 3.81 -8.57 -2.11
CA ALA A 85 3.00 -8.29 -0.92
C ALA A 85 1.61 -8.94 -1.03
N ILE A 86 0.95 -9.19 0.10
CA ILE A 86 -0.38 -9.78 0.15
C ILE A 86 -1.26 -9.01 1.15
N GLY A 87 -2.41 -8.56 0.68
CA GLY A 87 -3.43 -7.88 1.48
C GLY A 87 -4.85 -8.29 1.09
N PRO A 88 -5.89 -7.75 1.72
CA PRO A 88 -5.84 -6.82 2.85
C PRO A 88 -5.61 -7.51 4.20
N GLY A 89 -4.98 -6.81 5.15
CA GLY A 89 -4.97 -7.19 6.58
C GLY A 89 -4.11 -8.38 6.96
N LEU A 90 -3.22 -8.85 6.07
CA LEU A 90 -2.28 -9.93 6.35
C LEU A 90 -0.90 -9.41 6.79
N GLY A 91 -0.55 -8.17 6.46
CA GLY A 91 0.77 -7.60 6.76
C GLY A 91 1.93 -8.36 6.11
N ILE A 92 1.68 -9.10 5.03
CA ILE A 92 2.69 -9.90 4.34
C ILE A 92 3.34 -9.03 3.26
N ASP A 93 4.63 -8.74 3.43
CA ASP A 93 5.53 -8.19 2.41
C ASP A 93 6.83 -9.01 2.42
N LEU A 94 7.13 -9.69 1.32
CA LEU A 94 8.32 -10.51 1.16
C LEU A 94 9.49 -9.75 0.50
N GLY A 95 9.27 -8.47 0.17
CA GLY A 95 10.17 -7.60 -0.56
C GLY A 95 10.44 -8.07 -1.98
N HIS A 96 11.61 -7.71 -2.50
CA HIS A 96 11.99 -8.00 -3.88
C HIS A 96 12.29 -9.49 -4.12
N VAL A 97 11.81 -10.00 -5.27
CA VAL A 97 12.16 -11.30 -5.84
C VAL A 97 12.86 -11.08 -7.19
N ASP A 98 14.17 -11.34 -7.20
CA ASP A 98 15.00 -11.26 -8.40
C ASP A 98 14.89 -12.55 -9.24
N PRO A 99 15.14 -12.49 -10.57
CA PRO A 99 15.27 -13.69 -11.39
C PRO A 99 16.25 -14.70 -10.80
N GLY A 100 15.86 -15.97 -10.78
CA GLY A 100 16.64 -17.06 -10.19
C GLY A 100 16.53 -17.19 -8.65
N HIS A 101 15.83 -16.26 -7.98
CA HIS A 101 15.51 -16.35 -6.57
C HIS A 101 14.05 -16.74 -6.35
N VAL A 102 13.77 -17.25 -5.16
CA VAL A 102 12.44 -17.69 -4.73
C VAL A 102 12.12 -17.05 -3.38
N LYS A 103 10.89 -16.56 -3.24
CA LYS A 103 10.32 -16.10 -1.97
C LYS A 103 9.17 -17.01 -1.58
N GLU A 104 9.07 -17.32 -0.29
CA GLU A 104 8.02 -18.19 0.22
C GLU A 104 7.36 -17.59 1.46
N VAL A 105 6.06 -17.81 1.58
CA VAL A 105 5.30 -17.53 2.79
C VAL A 105 4.36 -18.68 3.09
N THR A 106 4.33 -19.12 4.35
CA THR A 106 3.32 -20.06 4.84
C THR A 106 2.24 -19.26 5.55
N VAL A 107 1.00 -19.38 5.08
CA VAL A 107 -0.12 -18.55 5.51
C VAL A 107 -1.36 -19.39 5.69
N THR A 108 -2.17 -19.04 6.69
CA THR A 108 -3.52 -19.55 6.90
C THR A 108 -4.49 -18.38 6.68
N PHE A 109 -5.48 -18.57 5.81
CA PHE A 109 -6.51 -17.57 5.57
C PHE A 109 -7.73 -17.87 6.44
N ASP A 110 -7.90 -17.14 7.56
CA ASP A 110 -8.97 -17.47 8.52
C ASP A 110 -10.37 -17.10 8.04
N LYS A 111 -10.48 -16.11 7.15
CA LYS A 111 -11.76 -15.57 6.68
C LYS A 111 -11.94 -15.84 5.19
N ALA A 112 -13.10 -16.36 4.83
CA ALA A 112 -13.51 -16.44 3.44
C ALA A 112 -13.61 -15.03 2.83
N GLY A 113 -13.29 -14.92 1.54
CA GLY A 113 -13.23 -13.65 0.84
C GLY A 113 -12.12 -13.60 -0.21
N THR A 114 -11.83 -12.40 -0.66
CA THR A 114 -10.83 -12.13 -1.68
C THR A 114 -9.63 -11.42 -1.07
N TYR A 115 -8.45 -12.00 -1.26
CA TYR A 115 -7.17 -11.36 -0.98
C TYR A 115 -6.41 -11.15 -2.28
N THR A 116 -5.52 -10.17 -2.29
CA THR A 116 -4.73 -9.80 -3.46
C THR A 116 -3.26 -9.96 -3.12
N PHE A 117 -2.53 -10.74 -3.92
CA PHE A 117 -1.08 -10.63 -3.95
C PHE A 117 -0.69 -9.69 -5.09
N TYR A 118 0.25 -8.78 -4.85
CA TYR A 118 0.55 -7.69 -5.77
C TYR A 118 2.04 -7.33 -5.76
N CYS A 119 2.48 -6.70 -6.85
CA CYS A 119 3.82 -6.14 -6.97
C CYS A 119 3.84 -4.70 -6.43
N ASN A 120 4.69 -4.45 -5.43
CA ASN A 120 4.99 -3.12 -4.88
C ASN A 120 6.35 -2.58 -5.38
N THR A 121 6.87 -3.13 -6.48
CA THR A 121 8.12 -2.69 -7.12
C THR A 121 7.83 -2.21 -8.53
N TRP A 122 8.58 -1.21 -8.99
CA TRP A 122 8.50 -0.75 -10.38
C TRP A 122 9.10 -1.80 -11.34
N CYS A 123 8.28 -2.72 -11.82
CA CYS A 123 8.69 -3.80 -12.74
C CYS A 123 8.51 -3.45 -14.23
N SER A 124 7.58 -2.55 -14.55
CA SER A 124 7.30 -2.03 -15.90
C SER A 124 6.46 -0.74 -15.81
N PRO A 125 6.21 -0.01 -16.92
CA PRO A 125 5.28 1.12 -16.92
C PRO A 125 3.87 0.76 -16.43
N ASP A 126 3.45 -0.49 -16.63
CA ASP A 126 2.16 -1.01 -16.18
C ASP A 126 2.23 -1.67 -14.78
N HIS A 127 3.29 -1.46 -13.98
CA HIS A 127 3.54 -2.20 -12.72
C HIS A 127 2.34 -2.24 -11.77
N TRP A 128 1.54 -1.17 -11.70
CA TRP A 128 0.35 -1.07 -10.85
C TRP A 128 -0.75 -2.09 -11.19
N ARG A 129 -0.74 -2.64 -12.41
CA ARG A 129 -1.63 -3.73 -12.87
C ARG A 129 -1.18 -5.12 -12.41
N MET A 130 0.03 -5.24 -11.86
CA MET A 130 0.60 -6.53 -11.48
C MET A 130 -0.01 -7.04 -10.17
N ARG A 131 -1.15 -7.71 -10.29
CA ARG A 131 -1.96 -8.24 -9.19
C ARG A 131 -2.48 -9.63 -9.52
N GLY A 132 -2.64 -10.46 -8.49
CA GLY A 132 -3.34 -11.74 -8.59
C GLY A 132 -4.19 -11.99 -7.34
N ILE A 133 -5.07 -12.97 -7.43
CA ILE A 133 -6.17 -13.17 -6.49
C ILE A 133 -5.98 -14.46 -5.70
N VAL A 134 -6.16 -14.38 -4.39
CA VAL A 134 -6.46 -15.52 -3.54
C VAL A 134 -7.95 -15.51 -3.23
N GLU A 135 -8.67 -16.47 -3.79
CA GLU A 135 -10.07 -16.73 -3.50
C GLU A 135 -10.14 -17.71 -2.32
N VAL A 136 -10.55 -17.21 -1.16
CA VAL A 136 -10.70 -18.00 0.06
C VAL A 136 -12.14 -18.44 0.20
N ILE A 137 -12.37 -19.73 0.04
CA ILE A 137 -13.69 -20.36 0.02
C ILE A 137 -14.09 -20.77 1.44
N ASP A 138 -15.33 -20.48 1.84
CA ASP A 138 -15.91 -21.07 3.04
C ASP A 138 -16.26 -22.55 2.77
N PRO A 139 -15.58 -23.53 3.40
CA PRO A 139 -15.86 -24.94 3.15
C PRO A 139 -17.27 -25.35 3.61
N THR A 140 -17.90 -24.59 4.51
CA THR A 140 -19.27 -24.83 4.97
C THR A 140 -20.33 -24.27 4.01
N ASN A 141 -19.93 -23.35 3.12
CA ASN A 141 -20.80 -22.76 2.11
C ASN A 141 -20.02 -22.44 0.82
N PRO A 142 -19.61 -23.47 0.05
CA PRO A 142 -18.68 -23.30 -1.08
C PRO A 142 -19.29 -22.57 -2.29
N ASP A 143 -20.62 -22.53 -2.38
CA ASP A 143 -21.35 -21.82 -3.44
C ASP A 143 -21.67 -20.36 -3.07
N ALA A 144 -21.25 -19.92 -1.88
CA ALA A 144 -21.39 -18.53 -1.48
C ALA A 144 -20.59 -17.62 -2.42
N ILE A 145 -21.29 -16.70 -3.07
CA ILE A 145 -20.63 -15.57 -3.74
C ILE A 145 -20.11 -14.67 -2.62
N PRO A 146 -18.80 -14.37 -2.54
CA PRO A 146 -18.29 -13.42 -1.58
C PRO A 146 -19.05 -12.10 -1.74
N THR A 147 -19.74 -11.66 -0.68
CA THR A 147 -20.44 -10.39 -0.71
C THR A 147 -19.41 -9.28 -0.88
N ALA A 148 -19.67 -8.33 -1.79
CA ALA A 148 -18.84 -7.15 -1.91
C ALA A 148 -18.68 -6.50 -0.53
N TYR A 149 -17.45 -6.14 -0.17
CA TYR A 149 -17.19 -5.49 1.10
C TYR A 149 -17.95 -4.16 1.15
N HIS A 150 -18.85 -4.03 2.13
CA HIS A 150 -19.57 -2.81 2.44
C HIS A 150 -18.70 -1.88 3.27
N ASP A 151 -18.43 -0.70 2.74
CA ASP A 151 -17.57 0.29 3.38
C ASP A 151 -18.42 1.44 3.94
N PRO A 152 -18.66 1.49 5.26
CA PRO A 152 -19.59 2.44 5.85
C PRO A 152 -19.16 3.90 5.66
N ILE A 153 -17.86 4.17 5.54
CA ILE A 153 -17.33 5.53 5.32
C ILE A 153 -17.69 5.98 3.90
N ILE A 154 -17.47 5.12 2.90
CA ILE A 154 -17.82 5.42 1.50
C ILE A 154 -19.34 5.50 1.34
N GLU A 155 -20.11 4.61 1.98
CA GLU A 155 -21.58 4.63 1.94
C GLU A 155 -22.14 5.93 2.53
N ARG A 156 -21.55 6.45 3.61
CA ARG A 156 -21.90 7.74 4.19
C ARG A 156 -21.64 8.89 3.20
N LEU A 157 -20.46 8.94 2.59
CA LEU A 157 -20.14 9.95 1.57
C LEU A 157 -21.10 9.92 0.38
N VAL A 158 -21.47 8.73 -0.09
CA VAL A 158 -22.45 8.56 -1.16
C VAL A 158 -23.83 9.05 -0.72
N ALA A 159 -24.25 8.76 0.51
CA ALA A 159 -25.52 9.24 1.06
C ALA A 159 -25.55 10.77 1.24
N GLU A 160 -24.41 11.40 1.53
CA GLU A 160 -24.23 12.86 1.57
C GLU A 160 -24.20 13.50 0.16
N GLY A 161 -24.11 12.69 -0.91
CA GLY A 161 -23.99 13.19 -2.28
C GLY A 161 -22.59 13.67 -2.66
N VAL A 162 -21.56 13.33 -1.86
CA VAL A 162 -20.17 13.70 -2.14
C VAL A 162 -19.68 12.95 -3.37
N ASN A 163 -19.24 13.71 -4.38
CA ASN A 163 -18.68 13.13 -5.59
C ASN A 163 -17.21 12.72 -5.37
N ILE A 164 -17.00 11.48 -4.93
CA ILE A 164 -15.66 10.91 -4.71
C ILE A 164 -14.83 10.85 -6.00
N ASP A 165 -15.47 10.84 -7.18
CA ASP A 165 -14.78 10.74 -8.47
C ASP A 165 -14.52 12.11 -9.09
N ALA A 166 -15.04 13.20 -8.51
CA ALA A 166 -14.73 14.54 -8.97
C ALA A 166 -13.22 14.80 -8.83
N ASN A 167 -12.65 15.49 -9.81
CA ASN A 167 -11.33 16.08 -9.67
C ASN A 167 -11.46 17.14 -8.58
N VAL A 168 -10.89 16.86 -7.41
CA VAL A 168 -10.84 17.79 -6.29
C VAL A 168 -9.75 18.81 -6.60
N THR A 169 -9.91 19.54 -7.70
CA THR A 169 -9.30 20.86 -7.84
C THR A 169 -10.00 21.76 -6.82
N MET A 170 -9.28 22.72 -6.23
CA MET A 170 -9.72 23.63 -5.15
C MET A 170 -11.04 24.41 -5.40
N GLY A 171 -11.81 24.11 -6.44
CA GLY A 171 -13.12 24.70 -6.74
C GLY A 171 -14.32 23.74 -6.75
N SER A 172 -14.17 22.42 -6.50
CA SER A 172 -15.31 21.48 -6.53
C SER A 172 -16.00 21.27 -5.17
N MET A 173 -15.46 21.80 -4.07
CA MET A 173 -16.20 21.97 -2.80
C MET A 173 -16.99 23.29 -2.84
N ALA A 174 -17.74 23.53 -3.92
CA ALA A 174 -18.46 24.78 -4.15
C ALA A 174 -19.61 25.03 -3.15
N ASP A 175 -19.93 24.07 -2.29
CA ASP A 175 -20.97 24.17 -1.26
C ASP A 175 -20.45 24.52 0.15
N HIS A 176 -19.13 24.63 0.36
CA HIS A 176 -18.57 25.18 1.60
C HIS A 176 -18.04 26.58 1.34
N PRO A 177 -18.52 27.61 2.07
CA PRO A 177 -18.00 28.97 1.93
C PRO A 177 -16.51 28.94 2.21
N GLN A 178 -15.70 29.27 1.20
CA GLN A 178 -14.27 29.44 1.35
C GLN A 178 -14.08 30.52 2.43
N PRO A 179 -13.55 30.18 3.62
CA PRO A 179 -13.18 31.22 4.57
C PRO A 179 -12.07 32.06 3.94
N ASP A 180 -11.88 33.27 4.47
CA ASP A 180 -10.72 34.10 4.14
C ASP A 180 -9.47 33.22 4.02
N VAL A 181 -8.80 33.27 2.86
CA VAL A 181 -7.70 32.37 2.51
C VAL A 181 -6.71 32.34 3.67
N LEU A 182 -6.64 31.21 4.37
CA LEU A 182 -5.66 31.01 5.43
C LEU A 182 -4.27 31.08 4.81
N THR A 183 -3.46 32.03 5.26
CA THR A 183 -2.07 32.16 4.86
C THR A 183 -1.19 31.50 5.91
N PHE A 184 -0.30 30.62 5.48
CA PHE A 184 0.64 29.92 6.35
C PHE A 184 2.05 30.46 6.10
N ASP A 185 2.63 31.11 7.12
CA ASP A 185 4.02 31.59 7.05
C ASP A 185 5.03 30.44 7.23
N HIS A 186 4.64 29.41 7.97
CA HIS A 186 5.37 28.15 8.16
C HIS A 186 4.38 27.00 8.43
N PRO A 187 4.80 25.74 8.25
CA PRO A 187 4.01 24.59 8.67
C PRO A 187 3.68 24.62 10.17
N PRO A 188 2.49 24.14 10.57
CA PRO A 188 2.11 24.11 11.97
C PRO A 188 2.84 23.00 12.72
N SER A 189 3.15 23.25 13.98
CA SER A 189 3.89 22.32 14.83
C SER A 189 2.94 21.47 15.68
N ILE A 190 2.94 20.16 15.42
CA ILE A 190 2.22 19.15 16.21
C ILE A 190 2.65 19.19 17.68
N GLU A 191 3.95 19.36 17.96
CA GLU A 191 4.49 19.42 19.32
C GLU A 191 3.95 20.64 20.08
N LYS A 192 3.98 21.83 19.45
CA LYS A 192 3.38 23.03 20.06
C LYS A 192 1.87 22.84 20.27
N GLY A 193 1.18 22.23 19.31
CA GLY A 193 -0.24 21.91 19.41
C GLY A 193 -0.57 21.03 20.62
N ASN A 194 0.19 19.95 20.81
CA ASN A 194 0.05 19.04 21.95
C ASN A 194 0.20 19.76 23.31
N LEU A 195 1.14 20.71 23.40
CA LEU A 195 1.33 21.50 24.62
C LEU A 195 0.19 22.49 24.85
N LEU A 196 -0.40 23.03 23.77
CA LEU A 196 -1.46 24.02 23.83
C LEU A 196 -2.82 23.43 24.21
N VAL A 197 -3.19 22.25 23.69
CA VAL A 197 -4.54 21.69 23.87
C VAL A 197 -4.97 21.54 25.33
N ALA A 198 -4.04 21.29 26.25
CA ALA A 198 -4.34 21.19 27.69
C ALA A 198 -4.78 22.53 28.32
N SER A 199 -4.50 23.66 27.66
CA SER A 199 -4.83 25.01 28.11
C SER A 199 -6.01 25.64 27.37
N LEU A 200 -6.46 25.03 26.28
CA LEU A 200 -7.56 25.51 25.44
C LEU A 200 -8.88 24.89 25.87
N ALA A 201 -9.98 25.63 25.68
CA ALA A 201 -11.31 25.07 25.75
C ALA A 201 -11.62 24.34 24.43
N ILE A 202 -11.53 23.00 24.44
CA ILE A 202 -11.77 22.17 23.26
C ILE A 202 -13.29 21.92 23.11
N PRO A 203 -13.90 22.25 21.96
CA PRO A 203 -15.28 21.86 21.65
C PRO A 203 -15.45 20.34 21.65
N SER A 204 -16.60 19.82 22.09
CA SER A 204 -16.89 18.38 22.09
C SER A 204 -16.77 17.73 20.70
N GLU A 205 -17.10 18.48 19.66
CA GLU A 205 -16.96 18.12 18.26
C GLU A 205 -15.50 17.85 17.89
N LEU A 206 -14.57 18.62 18.46
CA LEU A 206 -13.13 18.43 18.24
C LEU A 206 -12.53 17.33 19.11
N GLU A 207 -13.25 16.81 20.10
CA GLU A 207 -12.86 15.60 20.84
C GLU A 207 -13.33 14.32 20.13
N ASP A 208 -14.38 14.39 19.29
CA ASP A 208 -14.92 13.28 18.53
C ASP A 208 -14.12 12.97 17.24
N ALA A 209 -13.51 11.78 17.19
CA ALA A 209 -12.76 11.31 16.03
C ALA A 209 -13.63 11.12 14.77
N ASP A 210 -14.90 10.73 14.93
CA ASP A 210 -15.82 10.58 13.80
C ASP A 210 -16.17 11.95 13.20
N TRP A 211 -16.25 13.00 14.04
CA TRP A 211 -16.45 14.36 13.58
C TRP A 211 -15.23 14.88 12.80
N ARG A 212 -14.01 14.70 13.34
CA ARG A 212 -12.76 15.05 12.64
C ARG A 212 -12.57 14.27 11.34
N LEU A 213 -13.10 13.04 11.27
CA LEU A 213 -13.08 12.23 10.07
C LEU A 213 -13.94 12.86 8.96
N SER A 214 -15.08 13.46 9.29
CA SER A 214 -16.07 13.99 8.34
C SER A 214 -16.11 15.51 8.19
N HIS A 215 -15.17 16.23 8.82
CA HIS A 215 -15.08 17.69 8.73
C HIS A 215 -13.65 18.14 8.44
N THR A 216 -13.53 19.37 7.95
CA THR A 216 -12.24 19.96 7.57
C THR A 216 -11.51 20.57 8.78
N PRO A 217 -10.16 20.63 8.75
CA PRO A 217 -9.39 21.42 9.72
C PRO A 217 -9.87 22.87 9.84
N THR A 218 -10.34 23.45 8.74
CA THR A 218 -10.89 24.81 8.67
C THR A 218 -12.17 24.99 9.49
N GLU A 219 -13.11 24.05 9.40
CA GLU A 219 -14.32 24.05 10.23
C GLU A 219 -13.96 23.88 11.71
N GLY A 220 -12.98 23.01 11.99
CA GLY A 220 -12.46 22.84 13.34
C GLY A 220 -11.83 24.11 13.91
N LEU A 221 -11.01 24.80 13.12
CA LEU A 221 -10.37 26.06 13.51
C LEU A 221 -11.44 27.12 13.87
N THR A 222 -12.52 27.18 13.09
CA THR A 222 -13.63 28.10 13.35
C THR A 222 -14.29 27.83 14.72
N LEU A 223 -14.56 26.56 15.03
CA LEU A 223 -15.12 26.17 16.33
C LEU A 223 -14.15 26.47 17.49
N LEU A 224 -12.87 26.13 17.31
CA LEU A 224 -11.85 26.32 18.33
C LEU A 224 -11.61 27.81 18.62
N GLN A 225 -11.58 28.65 17.58
CA GLN A 225 -11.43 30.10 17.71
C GLN A 225 -12.62 30.73 18.45
N ALA A 226 -13.85 30.28 18.18
CA ALA A 226 -15.03 30.77 18.86
C ALA A 226 -14.99 30.53 20.39
N MET A 227 -14.40 29.41 20.82
CA MET A 227 -14.24 29.06 22.24
C MET A 227 -12.98 29.67 22.88
N ASN A 228 -12.00 30.09 22.08
CA ASN A 228 -10.72 30.62 22.54
C ASN A 228 -10.37 31.97 21.88
N PRO A 229 -11.21 33.02 22.03
CA PRO A 229 -11.08 34.27 21.28
C PRO A 229 -9.84 35.12 21.65
N ALA A 230 -9.15 34.79 22.74
CA ALA A 230 -7.94 35.47 23.17
C ALA A 230 -6.65 34.83 22.63
N THR A 231 -6.75 33.64 22.03
CA THR A 231 -5.61 32.88 21.50
C THR A 231 -5.35 33.29 20.04
N SER A 232 -4.07 33.37 19.65
CA SER A 232 -3.72 33.73 18.28
C SER A 232 -4.13 32.64 17.28
N ILE A 233 -4.43 33.02 16.03
CA ILE A 233 -4.77 32.05 14.98
C ILE A 233 -3.63 31.05 14.76
N GLU A 234 -2.37 31.49 14.81
CA GLU A 234 -1.19 30.62 14.67
C GLU A 234 -1.17 29.50 15.74
N GLU A 235 -1.41 29.84 17.00
CA GLU A 235 -1.49 28.86 18.09
C GLU A 235 -2.67 27.90 17.91
N LEU A 236 -3.82 28.39 17.46
CA LEU A 236 -4.99 27.57 17.19
C LEU A 236 -4.77 26.61 16.02
N ILE A 237 -4.05 27.03 14.98
CA ILE A 237 -3.64 26.16 13.86
C ILE A 237 -2.72 25.05 14.36
N ASN A 238 -1.76 25.33 15.25
CA ASN A 238 -0.93 24.29 15.86
C ASN A 238 -1.78 23.28 16.64
N ALA A 239 -2.77 23.74 17.40
CA ALA A 239 -3.70 22.85 18.11
C ALA A 239 -4.54 21.99 17.16
N ILE A 240 -5.02 22.55 16.05
CA ILE A 240 -5.74 21.80 15.00
C ILE A 240 -4.84 20.73 14.37
N ALA A 241 -3.59 21.06 14.04
CA ALA A 241 -2.64 20.09 13.50
C ALA A 241 -2.45 18.88 14.44
N TYR A 242 -2.31 19.13 15.75
CA TYR A 242 -2.24 18.06 16.74
C TYR A 242 -3.53 17.23 16.82
N LEU A 243 -4.71 17.88 16.85
CA LEU A 243 -5.99 17.19 16.96
C LEU A 243 -6.28 16.26 15.76
N TRP A 244 -5.78 16.58 14.56
CA TRP A 244 -5.95 15.74 13.38
C TRP A 244 -4.97 14.56 13.29
N VAL A 245 -3.87 14.53 14.06
CA VAL A 245 -3.02 13.32 14.21
C VAL A 245 -3.35 12.46 15.41
N THR A 246 -4.07 12.99 16.40
CA THR A 246 -4.07 12.41 17.75
C THR A 246 -4.57 10.96 17.82
N ASP A 247 -5.35 10.52 16.83
CA ASP A 247 -5.90 9.16 16.77
C ASP A 247 -5.00 8.15 16.04
N THR A 248 -3.82 8.57 15.55
CA THR A 248 -2.89 7.69 14.83
C THR A 248 -1.62 7.47 15.66
N PRO A 249 -1.49 6.32 16.35
CA PRO A 249 -0.30 5.99 17.14
C PRO A 249 0.98 5.97 16.29
N LEU A 250 2.14 6.20 16.91
CA LEU A 250 3.44 6.22 16.22
C LEU A 250 3.73 4.92 15.44
N GLU A 251 3.35 3.75 15.97
CA GLU A 251 3.53 2.47 15.26
C GLU A 251 2.73 2.40 13.95
N ASP A 252 1.56 3.05 13.92
CA ASP A 252 0.70 3.11 12.73
C ASP A 252 1.28 4.08 11.69
N ILE A 253 2.00 5.10 12.15
CA ILE A 253 2.72 6.08 11.33
C ILE A 253 3.95 5.45 10.68
N GLU A 254 4.79 4.73 11.43
CA GLU A 254 5.97 4.04 10.87
C GLU A 254 5.55 3.03 9.79
N TRP A 255 4.49 2.27 10.04
CA TRP A 255 3.92 1.36 9.03
C TRP A 255 3.42 2.12 7.80
N ALA A 256 2.69 3.23 8.00
CA ALA A 256 2.10 4.02 6.94
C ALA A 256 3.17 4.73 6.09
N GLU A 257 4.23 5.26 6.70
CA GLU A 257 5.39 5.83 6.02
C GLU A 257 6.04 4.80 5.10
N ASN A 258 6.37 3.62 5.63
CA ASN A 258 6.98 2.57 4.80
C ASN A 258 6.05 2.15 3.66
N TYR A 259 4.75 2.00 3.92
CA TYR A 259 3.78 1.67 2.89
C TYR A 259 3.67 2.77 1.84
N PHE A 260 3.63 4.03 2.25
CA PHE A 260 3.56 5.20 1.37
C PHE A 260 4.80 5.30 0.49
N ASN A 261 5.99 5.13 1.04
CA ASN A 261 7.25 5.17 0.30
C ASN A 261 7.32 4.07 -0.77
N GLN A 262 6.78 2.89 -0.49
CA GLN A 262 6.73 1.79 -1.46
C GLN A 262 5.65 1.93 -2.53
N ASN A 263 4.49 2.50 -2.19
CA ASN A 263 3.28 2.39 -3.03
C ASN A 263 2.71 3.73 -3.53
N CYS A 264 3.12 4.85 -2.95
CA CYS A 264 2.51 6.18 -3.19
C CYS A 264 3.54 7.23 -3.64
N ALA A 265 4.74 7.22 -3.05
CA ALA A 265 5.78 8.22 -3.26
C ALA A 265 6.29 8.31 -4.71
N ALA A 266 6.16 7.24 -5.49
CA ALA A 266 6.52 7.25 -6.91
C ALA A 266 5.77 8.34 -7.70
N CYS A 267 4.52 8.63 -7.33
CA CYS A 267 3.73 9.72 -7.92
C CYS A 267 3.66 10.94 -7.00
N HIS A 268 3.40 10.73 -5.70
CA HIS A 268 3.14 11.82 -4.76
C HIS A 268 4.40 12.45 -4.14
N GLY A 269 5.60 11.93 -4.44
CA GLY A 269 6.85 12.35 -3.81
C GLY A 269 6.99 11.80 -2.39
N GLN A 270 8.24 11.59 -1.92
CA GLN A 270 8.49 11.05 -0.57
C GLN A 270 8.03 12.02 0.53
N ALA A 271 8.19 13.32 0.30
CA ALA A 271 7.71 14.38 1.19
C ALA A 271 6.22 14.73 0.97
N GLY A 272 5.52 14.03 0.06
CA GLY A 272 4.14 14.37 -0.28
C GLY A 272 4.00 15.68 -1.05
N ASP A 273 5.03 16.16 -1.75
CA ASP A 273 5.06 17.40 -2.51
C ASP A 273 4.43 17.31 -3.91
N GLY A 274 3.97 16.12 -4.29
CA GLY A 274 3.38 15.85 -5.61
C GLY A 274 4.41 15.66 -6.73
N ASN A 275 5.72 15.69 -6.43
CA ASN A 275 6.80 15.65 -7.43
C ASN A 275 7.52 14.31 -7.47
N GLY A 276 6.78 13.21 -7.35
CA GLY A 276 7.35 11.87 -7.50
C GLY A 276 7.97 11.65 -8.88
N PRO A 277 8.93 10.71 -9.03
CA PRO A 277 9.60 10.44 -10.31
C PRO A 277 8.65 10.02 -11.45
N ALA A 278 7.43 9.59 -11.13
CA ALA A 278 6.37 9.23 -12.07
C ALA A 278 5.25 10.28 -12.16
N ALA A 279 5.34 11.41 -11.45
CA ALA A 279 4.29 12.43 -11.42
C ALA A 279 3.91 12.93 -12.82
N ASP A 280 4.91 13.25 -13.65
CA ASP A 280 4.71 13.75 -15.03
C ASP A 280 4.16 12.71 -16.01
N GLN A 281 3.98 11.46 -15.58
CA GLN A 281 3.47 10.35 -16.41
C GLN A 281 1.99 10.06 -16.16
N THR A 282 1.38 10.76 -15.22
CA THR A 282 -0.04 10.59 -14.86
C THR A 282 -0.94 11.52 -15.68
N ALA A 283 -2.20 11.12 -15.88
CA ALA A 283 -3.20 11.93 -16.57
C ALA A 283 -3.47 13.29 -15.88
N GLU A 284 -3.34 13.34 -14.55
CA GLU A 284 -3.49 14.55 -13.75
C GLU A 284 -2.39 14.64 -12.71
N SER A 285 -1.88 15.86 -12.48
CA SER A 285 -0.84 16.09 -11.47
C SER A 285 -1.26 15.49 -10.11
N PRO A 286 -0.41 14.64 -9.51
CA PRO A 286 -0.68 14.10 -8.19
C PRO A 286 -0.87 15.21 -7.17
N VAL A 287 -1.78 14.98 -6.21
CA VAL A 287 -2.01 15.91 -5.11
C VAL A 287 -0.72 16.07 -4.30
N ALA A 288 -0.35 17.32 -4.02
CA ALA A 288 0.67 17.70 -3.05
C ALA A 288 0.04 17.78 -1.65
N PHE A 289 0.26 16.75 -0.83
CA PHE A 289 -0.17 16.74 0.57
C PHE A 289 0.57 17.78 1.42
N ALA A 290 1.75 18.24 0.99
CA ALA A 290 2.46 19.35 1.62
C ALA A 290 1.79 20.73 1.37
N ASP A 291 0.82 20.84 0.46
CA ASP A 291 0.03 22.07 0.28
C ASP A 291 -0.97 22.22 1.44
N LEU A 292 -0.60 23.05 2.42
CA LEU A 292 -1.41 23.36 3.59
C LEU A 292 -2.77 23.98 3.23
N THR A 293 -2.83 24.82 2.19
CA THR A 293 -4.09 25.45 1.79
C THR A 293 -5.05 24.40 1.25
N TYR A 294 -4.54 23.48 0.44
CA TYR A 294 -5.29 22.33 -0.02
C TYR A 294 -5.75 21.45 1.15
N MET A 295 -4.82 20.97 1.99
CA MET A 295 -5.11 20.02 3.06
C MET A 295 -6.06 20.58 4.13
N PHE A 296 -5.99 21.88 4.46
CA PHE A 296 -6.94 22.50 5.40
C PHE A 296 -8.39 22.51 4.89
N GLY A 297 -8.61 22.38 3.58
CA GLY A 297 -9.92 22.22 2.96
C GLY A 297 -10.37 20.78 2.76
N MET A 298 -9.55 19.79 3.16
CA MET A 298 -9.84 18.37 2.94
C MET A 298 -10.49 17.70 4.16
N ARG A 299 -11.36 16.73 3.88
CA ARG A 299 -11.91 15.80 4.88
C ARG A 299 -11.13 14.48 4.85
N SER A 300 -10.89 13.91 6.01
CA SER A 300 -10.20 12.62 6.15
C SER A 300 -10.97 11.47 5.48
N ASP A 301 -12.30 11.46 5.53
CA ASP A 301 -13.11 10.45 4.84
C ASP A 301 -13.06 10.56 3.31
N VAL A 302 -12.90 11.76 2.76
CA VAL A 302 -12.68 11.96 1.32
C VAL A 302 -11.32 11.40 0.90
N LEU A 303 -10.25 11.68 1.66
CA LEU A 303 -8.92 11.12 1.43
C LEU A 303 -8.94 9.59 1.51
N TYR A 304 -9.59 9.05 2.54
CA TYR A 304 -9.83 7.61 2.71
C TYR A 304 -10.51 7.00 1.47
N ALA A 305 -11.60 7.61 1.00
CA ALA A 305 -12.36 7.11 -0.13
C ALA A 305 -11.56 7.16 -1.44
N LYS A 306 -10.75 8.21 -1.65
CA LYS A 306 -9.85 8.32 -2.81
C LYS A 306 -8.80 7.21 -2.84
N ILE A 307 -8.16 6.88 -1.70
CA ILE A 307 -7.22 5.75 -1.61
C ILE A 307 -7.94 4.44 -1.96
N ARG A 308 -9.09 4.19 -1.33
CA ARG A 308 -9.83 2.93 -1.48
C ARG A 308 -10.38 2.72 -2.88
N ARG A 309 -10.87 3.77 -3.54
CA ARG A 309 -11.50 3.69 -4.86
C ARG A 309 -10.52 3.92 -6.01
N GLY A 310 -9.41 4.62 -5.77
CA GLY A 310 -8.61 5.25 -6.82
C GLY A 310 -9.26 6.54 -7.32
N GLY A 311 -8.58 7.26 -8.22
CA GLY A 311 -9.12 8.43 -8.89
C GLY A 311 -9.47 8.11 -10.33
N MET A 312 -10.76 7.97 -10.66
CA MET A 312 -11.19 7.74 -12.04
C MET A 312 -10.69 8.88 -12.94
N GLY A 313 -9.92 8.54 -13.98
CA GLY A 313 -9.34 9.54 -14.90
C GLY A 313 -8.01 10.15 -14.47
N THR A 314 -7.49 9.82 -13.28
CA THR A 314 -6.23 10.38 -12.73
C THR A 314 -5.03 9.42 -12.80
N ASP A 315 -5.23 8.22 -13.35
CA ASP A 315 -4.29 7.09 -13.27
C ASP A 315 -3.95 6.59 -11.85
N MET A 316 -4.54 7.16 -10.79
CA MET A 316 -4.39 6.67 -9.42
C MET A 316 -5.09 5.29 -9.25
N PRO A 317 -4.34 4.20 -8.95
CA PRO A 317 -4.92 2.87 -8.82
C PRO A 317 -5.85 2.73 -7.62
N ASN A 318 -6.74 1.74 -7.67
CA ASN A 318 -7.57 1.34 -6.52
C ASN A 318 -6.72 0.57 -5.49
N PHE A 319 -6.74 1.00 -4.22
CA PHE A 319 -6.09 0.29 -3.11
C PHE A 319 -7.06 -0.43 -2.17
N GLY A 320 -8.38 -0.32 -2.35
CA GLY A 320 -9.38 -0.96 -1.49
C GLY A 320 -9.40 -2.49 -1.55
N THR A 321 -8.76 -3.08 -2.56
CA THR A 321 -8.50 -4.53 -2.68
C THR A 321 -7.19 -4.97 -2.04
N LEU A 322 -6.33 -4.01 -1.66
CA LEU A 322 -5.01 -4.24 -1.06
C LEU A 322 -5.00 -3.90 0.44
N LEU A 323 -5.84 -2.96 0.86
CA LEU A 323 -5.87 -2.39 2.21
C LEU A 323 -7.21 -2.60 2.90
N THR A 324 -7.14 -2.93 4.19
CA THR A 324 -8.29 -2.82 5.10
C THR A 324 -8.69 -1.36 5.31
N PRO A 325 -9.92 -1.09 5.79
CA PRO A 325 -10.30 0.24 6.26
C PRO A 325 -9.33 0.79 7.30
N LYS A 326 -8.92 -0.04 8.27
CA LYS A 326 -8.00 0.38 9.32
C LYS A 326 -6.65 0.80 8.73
N GLU A 327 -6.05 -0.03 7.87
CA GLU A 327 -4.80 0.30 7.18
C GLU A 327 -4.92 1.57 6.32
N THR A 328 -6.07 1.78 5.67
CA THR A 328 -6.34 3.01 4.91
C THR A 328 -6.37 4.24 5.82
N LEU A 329 -7.01 4.16 6.99
CA LEU A 329 -7.05 5.25 7.95
C LEU A 329 -5.66 5.59 8.52
N LYS A 330 -4.79 4.59 8.70
CA LYS A 330 -3.37 4.84 9.05
C LYS A 330 -2.67 5.68 7.99
N LEU A 331 -2.87 5.35 6.71
CA LEU A 331 -2.34 6.16 5.61
C LEU A 331 -2.90 7.58 5.64
N VAL A 332 -4.20 7.78 5.88
CA VAL A 332 -4.78 9.12 6.02
C VAL A 332 -4.11 9.89 7.16
N GLY A 333 -3.89 9.27 8.33
CA GLY A 333 -3.14 9.87 9.42
C GLY A 333 -1.73 10.29 9.01
N TYR A 334 -1.03 9.45 8.23
CA TYR A 334 0.29 9.79 7.69
C TYR A 334 0.26 10.91 6.64
N LEU A 335 -0.75 10.94 5.75
CA LEU A 335 -0.93 12.05 4.79
C LEU A 335 -1.04 13.39 5.50
N TRP A 336 -1.74 13.39 6.63
CA TRP A 336 -1.80 14.59 7.42
C TRP A 336 -0.45 14.95 8.06
N GLN A 337 0.32 13.97 8.55
CA GLN A 337 1.68 14.23 9.02
C GLN A 337 2.56 14.90 7.97
N LEU A 338 2.50 14.44 6.72
CA LEU A 338 3.19 15.09 5.60
C LEU A 338 2.76 16.55 5.44
N ALA A 339 1.48 16.87 5.66
CA ALA A 339 0.97 18.23 5.55
C ALA A 339 1.55 19.18 6.62
N TRP A 340 1.87 18.68 7.82
CA TRP A 340 2.36 19.53 8.92
C TRP A 340 3.87 19.51 9.11
N GLN A 341 4.60 18.65 8.40
CA GLN A 341 6.07 18.63 8.44
C GLN A 341 6.64 19.77 7.59
N SER A 342 7.74 20.38 8.06
CA SER A 342 8.56 21.28 7.25
C SER A 342 9.56 20.49 6.43
N GLU A 343 9.90 20.97 5.22
CA GLU A 343 10.92 20.39 4.34
C GLU A 343 12.33 20.30 4.97
N ASP A 344 12.54 20.90 6.15
CA ASP A 344 13.85 21.09 6.80
C ASP A 344 14.20 20.07 7.92
N ASP A 345 13.34 19.09 8.24
CA ASP A 345 13.58 18.09 9.32
C ASP A 345 14.16 16.74 8.83
#